data_AF-A0A1H3MT80-F1
#
_entry.id   AF-A0A1H3MT80-F1
#
_cell.length_a   1.000
_cell.length_b   1.000
_cell.length_c   1.000
_cell.angle_alpha   90.00
_cell.angle_beta   90.00
_cell.angle_gamma   90.00
#
_symmetry.space_group_name_H-M   'P 1'
#
loop_
_entity.id
_entity.type
_entity.pdbx_description
1 polymer ?
#
loop_
_entity_poly.entity_id
_entity_poly.type
_entity_poly.pdbx_seq_one_letter_code
_entity_poly.pdbx_strand_id
1 'polypeptide(L)' 'MIKTWGVGQFYGMGSMQYLLESGAWLPDRKLFDGAPILLFETMAEADTHAAQFSQNGQSHGVQFMVDQQGKVLTARRNK' A
#
# COMPACT_ATOMS: atom_id res chain seq x y z
N MET A 1 -1.11 -13.01 -13.21
CA MET A 1 -1.87 -12.82 -11.95
C MET A 1 -1.80 -11.34 -11.63
N ILE A 2 -2.87 -10.74 -11.12
CA ILE A 2 -2.90 -9.29 -10.85
C ILE A 2 -2.32 -9.07 -9.45
N LYS A 3 -1.33 -8.18 -9.34
CA LYS A 3 -0.73 -7.79 -8.06
C LYS A 3 -1.69 -6.83 -7.36
N THR A 4 -2.20 -7.22 -6.20
CA THR A 4 -3.18 -6.41 -5.43
C THR A 4 -2.73 -6.11 -4.02
N TRP A 5 -1.62 -6.69 -3.56
CA TRP A 5 -1.18 -6.56 -2.17
C TRP A 5 -0.04 -5.56 -2.09
N GLY A 6 -0.16 -4.49 -1.33
CA GLY A 6 0.93 -3.54 -1.09
C GLY A 6 1.31 -3.49 0.38
N VAL A 7 2.29 -2.65 0.70
CA VAL A 7 2.73 -2.44 2.09
C VAL A 7 2.11 -1.16 2.62
N GLY A 8 1.44 -1.25 3.77
CA GLY A 8 0.97 -0.11 4.53
C GLY A 8 1.61 -0.04 5.91
N GLN A 9 1.84 1.16 6.42
CA GLN A 9 2.22 1.37 7.82
C GLN A 9 1.44 2.55 8.42
N PHE A 10 1.26 2.52 9.73
CA PHE A 10 0.77 3.68 10.48
C PHE A 10 1.89 4.69 10.70
N TYR A 11 1.59 5.99 10.57
CA TYR A 11 2.58 7.07 10.80
C TYR A 11 2.12 8.13 11.83
N GLY A 12 1.17 7.79 12.70
CA GLY A 12 0.69 8.64 13.79
C GLY A 12 -0.80 9.02 13.67
N MET A 13 -1.47 9.24 14.82
CA MET A 13 -2.89 9.62 14.94
C MET A 13 -3.85 8.88 13.97
N GLY A 14 -3.67 7.56 13.81
CA GLY A 14 -4.53 6.72 12.97
C GLY A 14 -4.42 6.98 11.46
N SER A 15 -3.41 7.72 11.00
CA SER A 15 -3.14 7.91 9.58
C SER A 15 -2.25 6.79 9.05
N MET A 16 -2.55 6.34 7.83
CA MET A 16 -1.80 5.30 7.15
C MET A 16 -0.98 5.91 6.03
N GLN A 17 0.13 5.26 5.69
CA GLN A 17 0.91 5.54 4.51
C GLN A 17 1.28 4.24 3.83
N TYR A 18 1.46 4.30 2.51
CA TYR A 18 1.65 3.15 1.65
C TYR A 18 2.98 3.26 0.92
N LEU A 19 3.66 2.13 0.72
CA LEU A 19 4.97 2.11 0.10
C LEU A 19 4.85 2.25 -1.42
N LEU A 20 5.56 3.21 -1.99
CA LEU A 20 5.70 3.40 -3.44
C LEU A 20 6.78 2.48 -4.01
N GLU A 21 6.72 2.20 -5.31
CA GLU A 21 7.77 1.48 -6.06
C GLU A 21 9.13 2.18 -5.97
N SER A 22 9.14 3.50 -5.76
CA SER A 22 10.36 4.28 -5.53
C SER A 22 10.99 4.08 -4.14
N GLY A 23 10.33 3.34 -3.25
CA GLY A 23 10.72 3.19 -1.85
C GLY A 23 10.29 4.34 -0.93
N ALA A 24 9.64 5.37 -1.48
CA ALA A 24 9.05 6.45 -0.69
C ALA A 24 7.67 6.07 -0.13
N TRP A 25 7.23 6.75 0.92
CA TRP A 25 5.92 6.53 1.53
C TRP A 25 4.90 7.57 1.07
N LEU A 26 3.72 7.10 0.66
CA LEU A 26 2.60 7.93 0.25
C LEU A 26 1.49 7.89 1.32
N PRO A 27 1.19 9.01 2.00
CA PRO A 27 0.08 9.08 2.94
C PRO A 27 -1.26 8.73 2.29
N ASP A 28 -2.17 8.09 3.04
CA ASP A 28 -3.50 7.71 2.56
C ASP A 28 -4.29 8.90 1.99
N ARG A 29 -4.15 10.07 2.63
CA ARG A 29 -4.77 11.33 2.21
C ARG A 29 -4.27 11.83 0.85
N LYS A 30 -3.15 11.32 0.36
CA LYS A 30 -2.54 11.66 -0.93
C LYS A 30 -2.62 10.50 -1.92
N LEU A 31 -3.31 9.40 -1.60
CA LEU A 31 -3.53 8.31 -2.54
C LEU A 31 -4.38 8.82 -3.72
N PHE A 32 -3.99 8.46 -4.94
CA PHE A 32 -4.67 8.83 -6.18
C PHE A 32 -4.73 7.61 -7.12
N ASP A 33 -5.63 7.65 -8.10
CA ASP A 33 -5.75 6.59 -9.09
C ASP A 33 -4.49 6.51 -9.96
N GLY A 34 -3.89 5.32 -10.02
CA GLY A 34 -2.60 5.10 -10.65
C GLY A 34 -1.40 5.48 -9.78
N ALA A 35 -1.57 5.61 -8.47
CA ALA A 35 -0.44 5.75 -7.57
C ALA A 35 0.54 4.57 -7.78
N PRO A 36 1.86 4.84 -7.91
CA PRO A 36 2.88 3.82 -8.16
C PRO A 36 3.21 3.08 -6.86
N ILE A 37 2.22 2.40 -6.30
CA ILE A 37 2.33 1.62 -5.06
C ILE A 37 3.09 0.35 -5.37
N LEU A 38 4.00 -0.04 -4.49
CA LEU A 38 4.69 -1.31 -4.61
C LEU A 38 3.69 -2.44 -4.30
N LEU A 39 3.29 -3.16 -5.35
CA LEU A 39 2.32 -4.24 -5.28
C LEU A 39 2.98 -5.61 -5.47
N PHE A 40 2.39 -6.61 -4.82
CA PHE A 40 2.78 -8.00 -4.73
C PHE A 40 1.58 -8.89 -5.09
N GLU A 41 1.89 -10.13 -5.47
CA GLU A 41 0.87 -11.11 -5.86
C GLU A 41 0.16 -11.67 -4.63
N THR A 42 0.89 -11.83 -3.53
CA THR A 42 0.37 -12.43 -2.29
C THR A 42 0.53 -11.52 -1.07
N MET A 43 -0.36 -11.70 -0.08
CA MET A 43 -0.25 -11.05 1.22
C MET A 43 1.08 -11.36 1.91
N ALA A 44 1.56 -12.61 1.81
CA ALA A 44 2.79 -13.06 2.46
C ALA A 44 4.04 -12.32 1.94
N GLU A 45 4.10 -12.03 0.64
CA GLU A 45 5.17 -11.22 0.06
C GLU A 45 5.12 -9.77 0.58
N ALA A 46 3.91 -9.20 0.61
CA ALA A 46 3.72 -7.85 1.15
C ALA A 46 4.10 -7.78 2.63
N ASP A 47 3.72 -8.74 3.46
CA ASP A 47 4.10 -8.81 4.87
C ASP A 47 5.60 -9.04 5.07
N THR A 48 6.23 -9.88 4.23
CA THR A 48 7.68 -10.11 4.27
C THR A 48 8.44 -8.81 3.96
N HIS A 49 7.98 -8.04 2.98
CA HIS A 49 8.52 -6.70 2.72
C HIS A 49 8.19 -5.71 3.84
N ALA A 50 6.98 -5.74 4.39
CA ALA A 50 6.57 -4.89 5.50
C ALA A 50 7.45 -5.11 6.73
N ALA A 51 7.88 -6.35 6.99
CA ALA A 51 8.76 -6.72 8.09
C ALA A 51 10.10 -5.95 8.06
N GLN A 52 10.58 -5.55 6.89
CA GLN A 52 11.79 -4.73 6.74
C GLN A 52 11.63 -3.31 7.30
N PHE A 53 10.39 -2.82 7.43
CA PHE A 53 10.06 -1.47 7.87
C PHE A 53 9.52 -1.41 9.31
N SER A 54 9.59 -2.52 10.05
CA SER A 54 9.04 -2.66 11.42
C SER A 54 9.62 -1.70 12.46
N GLN A 55 10.72 -1.01 12.16
CA GLN A 55 11.34 -0.04 13.09
C GLN A 55 10.54 1.25 13.26
N ASN A 56 9.67 1.61 12.31
CA ASN A 56 8.97 2.90 12.28
C ASN A 56 7.45 2.82 12.50
N GLY A 57 6.91 1.63 12.82
CA GLY A 57 5.48 1.41 13.07
C GLY A 57 5.03 -0.02 12.78
N GLN A 58 3.75 -0.31 13.02
CA GLN A 58 3.12 -1.58 12.62
C GLN A 58 2.87 -1.59 11.11
N SER A 59 3.89 -1.98 10.35
CA SER A 59 3.81 -2.21 8.90
C SER A 59 3.17 -3.58 8.63
N HIS A 60 2.25 -3.66 7.67
CA HIS A 60 1.54 -4.89 7.30
C HIS A 60 1.12 -4.89 5.82
N GLY A 61 0.81 -6.08 5.30
CA GLY A 61 0.21 -6.25 3.97
C GLY A 61 -1.19 -5.63 3.91
N VAL A 62 -1.44 -4.79 2.91
CA VAL A 62 -2.73 -4.14 2.65
C VAL A 62 -3.19 -4.47 1.25
N GLN A 63 -4.46 -4.86 1.10
CA GLN A 63 -5.04 -5.12 -0.21
C GLN A 63 -5.52 -3.80 -0.87
N PHE A 64 -5.07 -3.57 -2.10
CA PHE A 64 -5.50 -2.48 -2.94
C PHE A 64 -6.45 -2.98 -4.02
N MET A 65 -7.41 -2.13 -4.37
CA MET A 65 -8.13 -2.29 -5.63
C MET A 65 -7.20 -1.83 -6.74
N VAL A 66 -7.15 -2.58 -7.84
CA VAL A 66 -6.36 -2.22 -9.03
C VAL A 66 -7.19 -2.44 -10.28
N ASP A 67 -6.85 -1.71 -11.35
CA ASP A 67 -7.46 -1.90 -12.65
C ASP A 67 -6.88 -3.12 -13.40
N GLN A 68 -7.37 -3.35 -14.63
CA GLN A 68 -6.88 -4.42 -15.50
C GLN A 68 -5.42 -4.25 -15.93
N GLN A 69 -4.84 -3.06 -15.73
CA GLN A 69 -3.45 -2.73 -16.01
C GLN A 69 -2.56 -2.84 -14.75
N GLY A 70 -3.14 -3.23 -13.60
CA GLY A 70 -2.43 -3.35 -12.33
C GLY A 70 -2.20 -2.02 -11.61
N LYS A 71 -2.90 -0.95 -11.99
CA LYS A 71 -2.79 0.37 -11.36
C LYS A 71 -3.73 0.50 -10.19
N VAL A 72 -3.25 1.04 -9.07
CA VAL A 72 -4.08 1.26 -7.87
C VAL A 72 -5.26 2.15 -8.17
N LEU A 73 -6.43 1.73 -7.73
CA LEU A 73 -7.66 2.48 -7.73
C LEU A 73 -7.91 2.96 -6.30
N THR A 74 -8.00 4.27 -6.12
CA THR A 74 -8.48 4.82 -4.87
C THR A 74 -9.95 4.45 -4.72
N ALA A 75 -10.25 3.60 -3.75
CA ALA A 75 -11.61 3.48 -3.26
C ALA A 75 -11.95 4.83 -2.60
N ARG A 76 -12.52 5.77 -3.37
CA ARG A 76 -13.20 6.93 -2.79
C ARG A 76 -14.14 6.35 -1.74
N ARG A 77 -13.91 6.75 -0.48
CA ARG A 77 -14.83 6.52 0.65
C ARG A 77 -16.24 6.73 0.13
N ASN A 78 -17.02 5.65 0.10
CA ASN A 78 -18.46 5.78 -0.03
C ASN A 78 -18.90 6.69 1.13
N LYS A 79 -19.68 7.69 0.74
CA LYS A 79 -20.16 8.83 1.52
C LYS A 79 -20.91 8.41 2.78
#